data_AF-A0A951TIU8-F1
#
_entry.id   AF-A0A951TIU8-F1
#
_cell.length_a   1.000
_cell.length_b   1.000
_cell.length_c   1.000
_cell.angle_alpha   90.00
_cell.angle_beta   90.00
_cell.angle_gamma   90.00
#
_symmetry.space_group_name_H-M   'P 1'
#
loop_
_entity.id
_entity.type
_entity.pdbx_description
1 polymer ?
#
loop_
_entity_poly.entity_id
_entity_poly.type
_entity_poly.pdbx_seq_one_letter_code
_entity_poly.pdbx_strand_id
1 'polypeptide(L)'
;MSAEKKTRVITTEANPQVQDAPQNEAGTAANDVFPDFAVDPAEMTRRTAMLKDYVREHMSEGEDYGIIPGGSKPTLFKPGAEKLNAVFGLSPLVELNNRVEDWDNGFVAYEVKVTLLNKRTQGIEAEGVGSCNSRERRYKNQDAANVANTILKMAKKRALIDATLSATRASGMFTQDLEDLDLGAQGDFGRPQRESAPQRPSAPQAREYAPREVAVQNADNLLTDAQHRAILAIAGRVFGRHSREEDLDRMVNKPLDQLSKGEASGVIDQLRAMLGEEAQGAKGGDGEVAFTRATRNGAAR
;
A
#
# COMPACT_ATOMS: atom_id res chain seq x y z
N MET A 1 38.72 -24.61 89.64
CA MET A 1 39.30 -25.72 90.43
C MET A 1 38.62 -27.00 89.99
N SER A 2 39.42 -28.02 89.65
CA SER A 2 39.07 -29.42 89.31
C SER A 2 38.16 -29.66 88.09
N ALA A 3 38.39 -30.64 87.23
CA ALA A 3 39.56 -31.47 86.95
C ALA A 3 39.26 -32.15 85.60
N GLU A 4 40.17 -32.04 84.65
CA GLU A 4 40.28 -33.02 83.57
C GLU A 4 40.66 -34.39 84.15
N LYS A 5 40.19 -35.48 83.53
CA LYS A 5 41.04 -36.50 82.84
C LYS A 5 40.24 -37.79 82.61
N LYS A 6 40.04 -38.25 81.35
CA LYS A 6 40.99 -38.93 80.43
C LYS A 6 40.66 -40.44 80.48
N THR A 7 40.54 -41.19 79.38
CA THR A 7 41.70 -41.60 78.56
C THR A 7 41.29 -42.66 77.52
N ARG A 8 41.54 -42.35 76.23
CA ARG A 8 42.11 -43.17 75.11
C ARG A 8 41.26 -44.35 74.56
N VAL A 9 41.31 -44.67 73.26
CA VAL A 9 42.50 -44.99 72.45
C VAL A 9 42.32 -44.58 70.96
N ILE A 10 43.21 -43.75 70.37
CA ILE A 10 44.29 -44.03 69.36
C ILE A 10 43.75 -44.80 68.12
N THR A 11 43.97 -44.47 66.83
CA THR A 11 45.16 -43.94 66.14
C THR A 11 44.85 -43.64 64.65
N THR A 12 45.66 -42.75 64.07
CA THR A 12 46.17 -42.69 62.66
C THR A 12 45.30 -42.30 61.47
N GLU A 13 45.61 -41.08 61.00
CA GLU A 13 45.81 -40.60 59.63
C GLU A 13 45.74 -41.60 58.46
N ALA A 14 45.04 -41.20 57.39
CA ALA A 14 45.58 -41.02 56.05
C ALA A 14 44.44 -40.70 55.05
N ASN A 15 44.56 -39.58 54.34
CA ASN A 15 43.93 -39.41 53.02
C ASN A 15 45.00 -39.79 51.98
N PRO A 16 44.70 -40.67 51.02
CA PRO A 16 44.69 -40.18 49.64
C PRO A 16 43.68 -40.88 48.72
N GLN A 17 42.94 -40.08 47.97
CA GLN A 17 42.58 -40.25 46.55
C GLN A 17 42.43 -41.70 46.03
N VAL A 18 41.18 -42.16 45.85
CA VAL A 18 40.82 -43.13 44.81
C VAL A 18 39.60 -42.60 44.07
N GLN A 19 39.81 -42.34 42.79
CA GLN A 19 38.77 -42.10 41.79
C GLN A 19 37.98 -43.40 41.59
N ASP A 20 36.66 -43.34 41.73
CA ASP A 20 35.78 -44.32 41.08
C ASP A 20 34.59 -43.57 40.43
N ALA A 21 34.33 -44.00 39.20
CA ALA A 21 33.54 -43.36 38.15
C ALA A 21 32.07 -43.02 38.52
N PRO A 22 31.43 -42.09 37.77
CA PRO A 22 30.00 -41.84 37.93
C PRO A 22 29.21 -43.10 37.55
N GLN A 23 28.51 -43.67 38.53
CA GLN A 23 27.49 -44.67 38.25
C GLN A 23 26.35 -43.97 37.52
N ASN A 24 26.29 -44.30 36.24
CA ASN A 24 25.33 -43.91 35.24
C ASN A 24 23.93 -44.33 35.70
N GLU A 25 23.20 -43.46 36.39
CA GLU A 25 21.75 -43.57 36.49
C GLU A 25 21.16 -43.19 35.12
N ALA A 26 21.22 -44.14 34.20
CA ALA A 26 20.38 -44.16 33.02
C ALA A 26 18.94 -44.46 33.46
N GLY A 27 18.36 -43.53 34.22
CA GLY A 27 16.92 -43.41 34.40
C GLY A 27 16.34 -43.12 33.02
N THR A 28 15.59 -44.09 32.51
CA THR A 28 14.90 -44.05 31.23
C THR A 28 14.10 -42.76 31.14
N ALA A 29 14.64 -41.75 30.46
CA ALA A 29 13.90 -40.57 30.06
C ALA A 29 12.84 -41.09 29.08
N ALA A 30 11.66 -41.37 29.62
CA ALA A 30 10.46 -41.56 28.83
C ALA A 30 10.42 -40.38 27.86
N ASN A 31 10.39 -40.68 26.56
CA ASN A 31 10.17 -39.69 25.52
C ASN A 31 8.91 -38.91 25.90
N ASP A 32 9.09 -37.73 26.49
CA ASP A 32 8.01 -36.80 26.73
C ASP A 32 7.66 -36.22 25.36
N VAL A 33 6.70 -36.86 24.70
CA VAL A 33 6.21 -36.48 23.36
C VAL A 33 5.25 -35.30 23.47
N PHE A 34 5.05 -34.74 24.66
CA PHE A 34 4.16 -33.61 24.83
C PHE A 34 4.89 -32.31 24.43
N PRO A 35 4.29 -31.49 23.53
CA PRO A 35 4.92 -30.25 23.10
C PRO A 35 5.03 -29.27 24.27
N ASP A 36 6.24 -28.77 24.51
CA ASP A 36 6.50 -27.67 25.43
C ASP A 36 6.39 -26.31 24.71
N PHE A 37 6.24 -25.23 25.48
CA PHE A 37 6.27 -23.88 24.96
C PHE A 37 7.63 -23.59 24.32
N ALA A 38 7.66 -23.46 23.00
CA ALA A 38 8.88 -23.10 22.25
C ALA A 38 9.38 -21.67 22.55
N VAL A 39 8.56 -20.82 23.20
CA VAL A 39 8.89 -19.43 23.54
C VAL A 39 8.41 -19.13 24.95
N ASP A 40 9.25 -18.45 25.73
CA ASP A 40 8.93 -17.98 27.08
C ASP A 40 7.70 -17.04 27.10
N PRO A 41 6.72 -17.24 28.01
CA PRO A 41 5.53 -16.38 28.11
C PRO A 41 5.82 -14.89 28.37
N ALA A 42 6.91 -14.55 29.07
CA ALA A 42 7.25 -13.14 29.30
C ALA A 42 7.71 -12.47 27.99
N GLU A 43 8.51 -13.17 27.18
CA GLU A 43 8.87 -12.72 25.83
C GLU A 43 7.63 -12.58 24.92
N MET A 44 6.68 -13.52 24.97
CA MET A 44 5.43 -13.41 24.20
C MET A 44 4.59 -12.18 24.62
N THR A 45 4.53 -11.90 25.92
CA THR A 45 3.85 -10.73 26.46
C THR A 45 4.51 -9.43 25.98
N ARG A 46 5.85 -9.38 26.01
CA ARG A 46 6.64 -8.24 25.51
C ARG A 46 6.39 -8.00 24.03
N ARG A 47 6.45 -9.04 23.19
CA ARG A 47 6.18 -8.94 21.74
C ARG A 47 4.78 -8.41 21.45
N THR A 48 3.80 -8.89 22.20
CA THR A 48 2.40 -8.43 22.07
C THR A 48 2.25 -6.96 22.46
N ALA A 49 2.92 -6.51 23.53
CA ALA A 49 2.93 -5.11 23.93
C ALA A 49 3.59 -4.23 22.85
N MET A 50 4.76 -4.62 22.35
CA MET A 50 5.45 -3.89 21.28
C MET A 50 4.59 -3.74 20.02
N LEU A 51 3.87 -4.80 19.61
CA LEU A 51 2.95 -4.73 18.49
C LEU A 51 1.80 -3.75 18.74
N LYS A 52 1.19 -3.80 19.92
CA LYS A 52 0.11 -2.88 20.31
C LYS A 52 0.57 -1.43 20.31
N ASP A 53 1.76 -1.17 20.84
CA ASP A 53 2.36 0.15 20.88
C ASP A 53 2.65 0.66 19.47
N TYR A 54 3.25 -0.19 18.61
CA TYR A 54 3.51 0.14 17.22
C TYR A 54 2.23 0.50 16.45
N VAL A 55 1.18 -0.32 16.58
CA VAL A 55 -0.13 -0.05 15.94
C VAL A 55 -0.68 1.30 16.39
N ARG A 56 -0.65 1.59 17.69
CA ARG A 56 -1.17 2.85 18.23
C ARG A 56 -0.39 4.07 17.75
N GLU A 57 0.92 3.96 17.59
CA GLU A 57 1.81 5.09 17.28
C GLU A 57 2.04 5.30 15.78
N HIS A 58 1.98 4.24 14.98
CA HIS A 58 2.43 4.26 13.57
C HIS A 58 1.37 3.79 12.57
N MET A 59 0.20 3.31 13.03
CA MET A 59 -0.90 2.91 12.17
C MET A 59 -2.15 3.76 12.43
N SER A 60 -2.78 4.22 11.36
CA SER A 60 -3.92 5.12 11.37
C SER A 60 -5.21 4.37 11.04
N GLU A 61 -6.23 4.56 11.88
CA GLU A 61 -7.59 4.08 11.60
C GLU A 61 -8.15 4.79 10.35
N GLY A 62 -8.78 4.03 9.46
CA GLY A 62 -9.27 4.47 8.15
C GLY A 62 -8.28 4.27 6.99
N GLU A 63 -6.98 4.18 7.27
CA GLU A 63 -5.94 3.97 6.25
C GLU A 63 -5.29 2.59 6.36
N ASP A 64 -4.78 2.25 7.55
CA ASP A 64 -4.06 1.01 7.80
C ASP A 64 -4.98 -0.11 8.30
N TYR A 65 -6.03 0.25 9.02
CA TYR A 65 -7.05 -0.65 9.54
C TYR A 65 -8.35 0.13 9.78
N GLY A 66 -9.47 -0.57 9.95
CA GLY A 66 -10.72 0.09 10.32
C GLY A 66 -11.86 -0.90 10.57
N ILE A 67 -12.94 -0.43 11.18
CA ILE A 67 -14.14 -1.25 11.39
C ILE A 67 -14.98 -1.21 10.12
N ILE A 68 -15.20 -2.38 9.50
CA ILE A 68 -16.11 -2.50 8.35
C ILE A 68 -17.55 -2.68 8.86
N PRO A 69 -18.58 -2.12 8.18
CA PRO A 69 -19.96 -2.23 8.63
C PRO A 69 -20.38 -3.68 8.92
N GLY A 70 -20.98 -3.91 10.09
CA GLY A 70 -21.38 -5.25 10.54
C GLY A 70 -20.31 -6.00 11.34
N GLY A 71 -19.12 -5.41 11.51
CA GLY A 71 -18.06 -5.93 12.39
C GLY A 71 -17.91 -5.15 13.69
N SER A 72 -17.45 -5.83 14.74
CA SER A 72 -17.03 -5.20 16.01
C SER A 72 -15.52 -5.13 16.19
N LYS A 73 -14.77 -5.90 15.40
CA LYS A 73 -13.31 -5.98 15.45
C LYS A 73 -12.70 -5.33 14.21
N PRO A 74 -11.65 -4.51 14.34
CA PRO A 74 -11.07 -3.83 13.19
C PRO A 74 -10.50 -4.83 12.18
N THR A 75 -10.61 -4.51 10.90
CA THR A 75 -10.05 -5.24 9.77
C THR A 75 -8.74 -4.60 9.35
N LEU A 76 -7.71 -5.41 9.11
CA LEU A 76 -6.41 -4.92 8.62
C LEU A 76 -6.51 -4.62 7.13
N PHE A 77 -6.08 -3.43 6.72
CA PHE A 77 -6.03 -3.05 5.31
C PHE A 77 -4.64 -3.28 4.72
N LYS A 78 -4.55 -3.18 3.39
CA LYS A 78 -3.30 -3.39 2.66
C LYS A 78 -2.15 -2.48 3.16
N PRO A 79 -2.34 -1.15 3.36
CA PRO A 79 -1.26 -0.31 3.88
C PRO A 79 -0.74 -0.79 5.24
N GLY A 80 -1.66 -1.20 6.13
CA GLY A 80 -1.30 -1.75 7.43
C GLY A 80 -0.53 -3.07 7.33
N ALA A 81 -0.94 -3.98 6.44
CA ALA A 81 -0.20 -5.22 6.20
C ALA A 81 1.21 -4.96 5.66
N GLU A 82 1.38 -3.98 4.78
CA GLU A 82 2.69 -3.58 4.25
C GLU A 82 3.59 -2.96 5.33
N LYS A 83 3.05 -2.09 6.20
CA LYS A 83 3.78 -1.54 7.37
C LYS A 83 4.23 -2.63 8.33
N LEU A 84 3.33 -3.56 8.66
CA LEU A 84 3.65 -4.69 9.52
C LEU A 84 4.72 -5.58 8.89
N ASN A 85 4.61 -5.93 7.62
CA ASN A 85 5.66 -6.69 6.95
C ASN A 85 7.01 -5.95 6.96
N ALA A 86 7.00 -4.63 6.78
CA ALA A 86 8.22 -3.82 6.81
C ALA A 86 8.89 -3.85 8.19
N VAL A 87 8.14 -3.60 9.27
CA VAL A 87 8.71 -3.53 10.64
C VAL A 87 9.18 -4.89 11.14
N PHE A 88 8.50 -5.98 10.77
CA PHE A 88 8.93 -7.34 11.10
C PHE A 88 10.05 -7.86 10.20
N GLY A 89 10.46 -7.11 9.18
CA GLY A 89 11.50 -7.53 8.24
C GLY A 89 11.06 -8.70 7.36
N LEU A 90 9.78 -8.75 7.00
CA LEU A 90 9.19 -9.78 6.15
C LEU A 90 9.19 -9.33 4.68
N SER A 91 9.35 -10.29 3.77
CA SER A 91 9.31 -10.10 2.32
C SER A 91 8.24 -11.02 1.72
N PRO A 92 7.18 -10.47 1.09
CA PRO A 92 6.17 -11.28 0.44
C PRO A 92 6.64 -11.80 -0.92
N LEU A 93 6.54 -13.11 -1.12
CA LEU A 93 6.59 -13.78 -2.41
C LEU A 93 5.17 -14.15 -2.82
N VAL A 94 4.76 -13.79 -4.03
CA VAL A 94 3.39 -13.96 -4.51
C VAL A 94 3.34 -15.02 -5.61
N GLU A 95 2.48 -16.01 -5.44
CA GLU A 95 2.27 -17.10 -6.39
C GLU A 95 0.79 -17.16 -6.79
N LEU A 96 0.51 -17.28 -8.10
CA LEU A 96 -0.84 -17.49 -8.60
C LEU A 96 -1.08 -19.01 -8.67
N ASN A 97 -1.83 -19.54 -7.71
CA ASN A 97 -2.10 -20.98 -7.59
C ASN A 97 -3.14 -21.45 -8.62
N ASN A 98 -4.21 -20.66 -8.80
CA ASN A 98 -5.29 -21.01 -9.69
C ASN A 98 -5.77 -19.80 -10.50
N ARG A 99 -6.06 -20.05 -11.78
CA ARG A 99 -6.61 -19.08 -12.73
C ARG A 99 -7.70 -19.77 -13.55
N VAL A 100 -8.94 -19.33 -13.34
CA VAL A 100 -10.08 -19.73 -14.15
C VAL A 100 -10.58 -18.51 -14.90
N GLU A 101 -10.58 -18.58 -16.22
CA GLU A 101 -11.06 -17.51 -17.11
C GLU A 101 -11.96 -18.10 -18.19
N ASP A 102 -13.25 -18.13 -17.90
CA ASP A 102 -14.31 -18.60 -18.79
C ASP A 102 -15.05 -17.37 -19.33
N TRP A 103 -14.48 -16.80 -20.40
CA TRP A 103 -14.99 -15.57 -21.02
C TRP A 103 -16.36 -15.76 -21.65
N ASP A 104 -16.66 -16.96 -22.16
CA ASP A 104 -17.93 -17.29 -22.79
C ASP A 104 -19.08 -17.28 -21.77
N ASN A 105 -18.83 -17.77 -20.55
CA ASN A 105 -19.81 -17.74 -19.46
C ASN A 105 -19.67 -16.53 -18.52
N GLY A 106 -18.82 -15.56 -18.86
CA GLY A 106 -18.61 -14.36 -18.06
C GLY A 106 -18.10 -14.66 -16.63
N PHE A 107 -17.19 -15.62 -16.49
CA PHE A 107 -16.69 -16.05 -15.20
C PHE A 107 -15.16 -15.97 -15.11
N VAL A 108 -14.67 -15.33 -14.06
CA VAL A 108 -13.25 -15.35 -13.72
C VAL A 108 -13.07 -15.61 -12.22
N ALA A 109 -12.07 -16.41 -11.88
CA ALA A 109 -11.68 -16.69 -10.50
C ALA A 109 -10.16 -16.83 -10.39
N TYR A 110 -9.60 -16.27 -9.33
CA TYR A 110 -8.18 -16.37 -9.03
C TYR A 110 -7.98 -16.84 -7.59
N GLU A 111 -6.99 -17.70 -7.40
CA GLU A 111 -6.45 -18.07 -6.10
C GLU A 111 -4.96 -17.71 -6.07
N VAL A 112 -4.58 -16.97 -5.05
CA VAL A 112 -3.22 -16.48 -4.86
C VAL A 112 -2.72 -16.98 -3.52
N LYS A 113 -1.47 -17.45 -3.49
CA LYS A 113 -0.72 -17.71 -2.27
C LYS A 113 0.32 -16.61 -2.08
N VAL A 114 0.50 -16.16 -0.85
CA VAL A 114 1.59 -15.29 -0.43
C VAL A 114 2.42 -16.03 0.60
N THR A 115 3.72 -16.13 0.35
CA THR A 115 4.70 -16.68 1.30
C THR A 115 5.54 -15.53 1.86
N LEU A 116 5.55 -15.36 3.18
CA LEU A 116 6.35 -14.34 3.85
C LEU A 116 7.70 -14.91 4.27
N LEU A 117 8.76 -14.38 3.68
CA LEU A 117 10.13 -14.72 4.01
C LEU A 117 10.70 -13.74 5.04
N ASN A 118 11.42 -14.24 6.02
CA ASN A 118 12.23 -13.41 6.91
C ASN A 118 13.45 -12.89 6.14
N LYS A 119 13.59 -11.57 6.00
CA LYS A 119 14.71 -10.96 5.25
C LYS A 119 16.08 -11.28 5.85
N ARG A 120 16.15 -11.59 7.16
CA ARG A 120 17.41 -11.91 7.85
C ARG A 120 17.80 -13.36 7.69
N THR A 121 16.86 -14.29 7.88
CA THR A 121 17.15 -15.73 7.88
C THR A 121 16.84 -16.41 6.55
N GLN A 122 16.12 -15.72 5.65
CA GLN A 122 15.55 -16.26 4.41
C GLN A 122 14.57 -17.44 4.64
N GLY A 123 14.20 -17.72 5.89
CA GLY A 123 13.21 -18.74 6.23
C GLY A 123 11.78 -18.29 5.95
N ILE A 124 10.90 -19.24 5.70
CA ILE A 124 9.45 -19.01 5.59
C ILE A 124 8.88 -18.80 6.99
N GLU A 125 8.23 -17.66 7.21
CA GLU A 125 7.58 -17.32 8.49
C GLU A 125 6.08 -17.63 8.47
N ALA A 126 5.41 -17.41 7.33
CA ALA A 126 4.01 -17.76 7.14
C ALA A 126 3.67 -17.89 5.65
N GLU A 127 2.59 -18.59 5.38
CA GLU A 127 1.88 -18.56 4.11
C GLU A 127 0.45 -18.09 4.34
N GLY A 128 -0.14 -17.45 3.34
CA GLY A 128 -1.54 -17.06 3.34
C GLY A 128 -2.15 -17.20 1.96
N VAL A 129 -3.43 -17.52 1.92
CA VAL A 129 -4.17 -17.79 0.68
C VAL A 129 -5.33 -16.82 0.55
N GLY A 130 -5.52 -16.29 -0.65
CA GLY A 130 -6.61 -15.40 -0.99
C GLY A 130 -7.23 -15.80 -2.31
N SER A 131 -8.55 -15.97 -2.31
CA SER A 131 -9.32 -16.21 -3.51
C SER A 131 -10.31 -15.09 -3.76
N CYS A 132 -10.61 -14.83 -5.03
CA CYS A 132 -11.67 -13.90 -5.42
C CYS A 132 -12.26 -14.32 -6.77
N ASN A 133 -13.57 -14.11 -6.98
CA ASN A 133 -14.23 -14.43 -8.26
C ASN A 133 -15.31 -13.41 -8.66
N SER A 134 -15.70 -13.43 -9.95
CA SER A 134 -16.66 -12.47 -10.52
C SER A 134 -18.10 -12.66 -10.05
N ARG A 135 -18.42 -13.78 -9.39
CA ARG A 135 -19.76 -14.05 -8.86
C ARG A 135 -19.96 -13.57 -7.43
N GLU A 136 -18.93 -13.01 -6.78
CA GLU A 136 -19.09 -12.34 -5.49
C GLU A 136 -20.07 -11.16 -5.61
N ARG A 137 -20.80 -10.87 -4.52
CA ARG A 137 -21.88 -9.87 -4.49
C ARG A 137 -21.46 -8.51 -5.09
N ARG A 138 -20.22 -8.09 -4.84
CA ARG A 138 -19.65 -6.83 -5.33
C ARG A 138 -19.45 -6.78 -6.86
N TYR A 139 -19.23 -7.93 -7.50
CA TYR A 139 -18.88 -8.04 -8.92
C TYR A 139 -19.98 -8.69 -9.77
N LYS A 140 -20.98 -9.32 -9.15
CA LYS A 140 -22.02 -10.13 -9.81
C LYS A 140 -22.73 -9.45 -10.99
N ASN A 141 -22.87 -8.13 -10.96
CA ASN A 141 -23.55 -7.34 -12.01
C ASN A 141 -22.58 -6.63 -12.96
N GLN A 142 -21.29 -6.96 -12.91
CA GLN A 142 -20.25 -6.37 -13.76
C GLN A 142 -19.75 -7.40 -14.77
N ASP A 143 -19.36 -6.93 -15.95
CA ASP A 143 -18.72 -7.78 -16.95
C ASP A 143 -17.38 -8.31 -16.46
N ALA A 144 -17.17 -9.63 -16.59
CA ALA A 144 -16.00 -10.31 -16.02
C ALA A 144 -14.67 -9.84 -16.63
N ALA A 145 -14.64 -9.51 -17.93
CA ALA A 145 -13.43 -8.96 -18.56
C ALA A 145 -13.08 -7.59 -17.99
N ASN A 146 -14.10 -6.78 -17.69
CA ASN A 146 -13.90 -5.49 -17.04
C ASN A 146 -13.42 -5.59 -15.58
N VAL A 147 -13.72 -6.66 -14.85
CA VAL A 147 -13.33 -6.79 -13.43
C VAL A 147 -12.19 -7.77 -13.17
N ALA A 148 -11.74 -8.53 -14.17
CA ALA A 148 -10.69 -9.55 -14.03
C ALA A 148 -9.45 -9.05 -13.26
N ASN A 149 -8.90 -7.90 -13.63
CA ASN A 149 -7.74 -7.33 -12.91
C ASN A 149 -8.09 -6.91 -11.46
N THR A 150 -9.31 -6.41 -11.22
CA THR A 150 -9.78 -6.05 -9.88
C THR A 150 -9.87 -7.30 -9.00
N ILE A 151 -10.43 -8.39 -9.53
CA ILE A 151 -10.56 -9.68 -8.84
C ILE A 151 -9.18 -10.25 -8.53
N LEU A 152 -8.24 -10.22 -9.50
CA LEU A 152 -6.86 -10.65 -9.26
C LEU A 152 -6.17 -9.83 -8.17
N LYS A 153 -6.32 -8.50 -8.19
CA LYS A 153 -5.76 -7.62 -7.15
C LYS A 153 -6.40 -7.88 -5.78
N MET A 154 -7.70 -8.19 -5.74
CA MET A 154 -8.38 -8.56 -4.50
C MET A 154 -7.89 -9.89 -3.95
N ALA A 155 -7.74 -10.93 -4.77
CA ALA A 155 -7.17 -12.20 -4.35
C ALA A 155 -5.76 -12.01 -3.77
N LYS A 156 -4.89 -11.24 -4.44
CA LYS A 156 -3.56 -10.88 -3.94
C LYS A 156 -3.61 -10.15 -2.60
N LYS A 157 -4.54 -9.21 -2.44
CA LYS A 157 -4.69 -8.45 -1.20
C LYS A 157 -5.13 -9.35 -0.04
N ARG A 158 -6.14 -10.21 -0.25
CA ARG A 158 -6.63 -11.16 0.75
C ARG A 158 -5.51 -12.12 1.19
N ALA A 159 -4.73 -12.64 0.23
CA ALA A 159 -3.59 -13.52 0.51
C ALA A 159 -2.49 -12.83 1.32
N LEU A 160 -2.17 -11.57 1.00
CA LEU A 160 -1.18 -10.79 1.74
C LEU A 160 -1.61 -10.56 3.20
N ILE A 161 -2.86 -10.15 3.42
CA ILE A 161 -3.40 -9.88 4.76
C ILE A 161 -3.39 -11.17 5.59
N ASP A 162 -3.84 -12.29 5.02
CA ASP A 162 -3.83 -13.61 5.68
C ASP A 162 -2.43 -13.99 6.16
N ALA A 163 -1.45 -13.92 5.26
CA ALA A 163 -0.07 -14.26 5.57
C ALA A 163 0.51 -13.32 6.66
N THR A 164 0.21 -12.01 6.56
CA THR A 164 0.70 -11.01 7.52
C THR A 164 0.11 -11.21 8.90
N LEU A 165 -1.20 -11.48 9.03
CA LEU A 165 -1.82 -11.75 10.32
C LEU A 165 -1.22 -13.00 10.99
N SER A 166 -0.92 -14.03 10.19
CA SER A 166 -0.27 -15.27 10.64
C SER A 166 1.17 -15.03 11.11
N ALA A 167 2.00 -14.35 10.32
CA ALA A 167 3.41 -14.12 10.66
C ALA A 167 3.58 -13.18 11.87
N THR A 168 2.78 -12.12 11.94
CA THR A 168 2.91 -11.08 12.97
C THR A 168 2.12 -11.36 14.24
N ARG A 169 1.28 -12.42 14.24
CA ARG A 169 0.34 -12.75 15.33
C ARG A 169 -0.63 -11.61 15.64
N ALA A 170 -0.89 -10.74 14.66
CA ALA A 170 -1.80 -9.61 14.80
C ALA A 170 -3.28 -10.00 14.70
N SER A 171 -3.58 -11.28 14.45
CA SER A 171 -4.95 -11.83 14.40
C SER A 171 -5.74 -11.66 15.70
N GLY A 172 -5.10 -11.37 16.84
CA GLY A 172 -5.80 -10.98 18.07
C GLY A 172 -6.37 -9.55 18.01
N MET A 173 -5.70 -8.65 17.29
CA MET A 173 -6.09 -7.24 17.15
C MET A 173 -6.98 -7.01 15.94
N PHE A 174 -6.67 -7.65 14.82
CA PHE A 174 -7.35 -7.45 13.55
C PHE A 174 -8.08 -8.71 13.08
N THR A 175 -9.05 -8.52 12.20
CA THR A 175 -9.69 -9.58 11.43
C THR A 175 -9.30 -9.48 9.96
N GLN A 176 -9.40 -10.61 9.27
CA GLN A 176 -9.33 -10.68 7.83
C GLN A 176 -10.72 -10.51 7.20
N ASP A 177 -11.72 -11.06 7.86
CA ASP A 177 -13.10 -11.08 7.40
C ASP A 177 -13.71 -9.73 7.68
N LEU A 178 -14.16 -9.07 6.60
CA LEU A 178 -15.35 -8.22 6.53
C LEU A 178 -15.26 -7.15 5.43
N GLU A 179 -14.16 -7.04 4.68
CA GLU A 179 -14.06 -6.10 3.53
C GLU A 179 -15.17 -6.27 2.46
N ASP A 180 -15.98 -7.34 2.55
CA ASP A 180 -17.08 -7.70 1.65
C ASP A 180 -18.47 -7.23 2.13
N LEU A 181 -18.58 -6.66 3.34
CA LEU A 181 -19.78 -5.97 3.82
C LEU A 181 -19.76 -4.51 3.37
N ASP A 182 -20.20 -4.29 2.13
CA ASP A 182 -20.69 -3.01 1.60
C ASP A 182 -19.91 -1.76 2.08
N LEU A 183 -18.67 -1.62 1.61
CA LEU A 183 -18.07 -0.28 1.36
C LEU A 183 -18.74 0.40 0.16
N GLY A 184 -20.07 0.37 0.11
CA GLY A 184 -20.87 1.15 -0.82
C GLY A 184 -20.95 2.60 -0.36
N ALA A 185 -19.83 3.33 -0.32
CA ALA A 185 -19.84 4.81 -0.27
C ALA A 185 -18.46 5.51 -0.25
N GLN A 186 -17.33 4.86 0.05
CA GLN A 186 -16.07 5.59 0.23
C GLN A 186 -14.86 4.88 -0.40
N GLY A 187 -14.22 5.56 -1.35
CA GLY A 187 -12.86 5.25 -1.82
C GLY A 187 -12.78 4.52 -3.15
N ASP A 188 -13.14 5.22 -4.23
CA ASP A 188 -12.64 4.94 -5.58
C ASP A 188 -11.09 4.93 -5.56
N PHE A 189 -10.49 3.73 -5.51
CA PHE A 189 -9.10 3.54 -5.89
C PHE A 189 -9.05 3.03 -7.34
N GLY A 190 -9.29 3.95 -8.27
CA GLY A 190 -8.63 3.91 -9.57
C GLY A 190 -9.49 3.59 -10.79
N ARG A 191 -10.76 4.01 -10.85
CA ARG A 191 -11.45 4.16 -12.15
C ARG A 191 -12.21 5.48 -12.26
N PRO A 192 -11.97 6.29 -13.31
CA PRO A 192 -12.86 7.41 -13.61
C PRO A 192 -14.26 6.86 -13.90
N GLN A 193 -15.19 7.17 -12.98
CA GLN A 193 -16.59 6.84 -13.10
C GLN A 193 -17.18 7.66 -14.25
N ARG A 194 -17.62 7.00 -15.32
CA ARG A 194 -18.48 7.65 -16.33
C ARG A 194 -19.85 7.82 -15.70
N GLU A 195 -20.13 9.00 -15.17
CA GLU A 195 -21.48 9.40 -14.80
C GLU A 195 -22.37 9.37 -16.04
N SER A 196 -23.44 8.58 -15.96
CA SER A 196 -24.60 8.69 -16.84
C SER A 196 -25.21 10.08 -16.72
N ALA A 197 -25.40 10.76 -17.86
CA ALA A 197 -25.87 12.14 -17.95
C ALA A 197 -27.18 12.38 -17.15
N PRO A 198 -27.27 13.43 -16.32
CA PRO A 198 -28.50 13.78 -15.65
C PRO A 198 -29.52 14.40 -16.64
N GLN A 199 -30.76 13.90 -16.59
CA GLN A 199 -31.92 14.54 -17.20
C GLN A 199 -32.15 15.92 -16.56
N ARG A 200 -32.40 16.95 -17.37
CA ARG A 200 -32.61 18.34 -16.91
C ARG A 200 -33.88 18.45 -16.03
N PRO A 201 -33.79 18.99 -14.81
CA PRO A 201 -34.95 19.49 -14.09
C PRO A 201 -35.26 20.94 -14.50
N SER A 202 -36.55 21.21 -14.64
CA SER A 202 -37.16 22.53 -14.82
C SER A 202 -36.91 23.46 -13.60
N ALA A 203 -36.68 24.73 -13.89
CA ALA A 203 -36.33 25.78 -12.92
C ALA A 203 -37.38 26.01 -11.82
N PRO A 204 -36.92 26.38 -10.62
CA PRO A 204 -37.63 27.35 -9.79
C PRO A 204 -36.74 28.50 -9.31
N GLN A 205 -37.44 29.55 -8.86
CA GLN A 205 -37.06 30.95 -8.77
C GLN A 205 -36.10 31.32 -7.64
N ALA A 206 -35.43 32.46 -7.87
CA ALA A 206 -34.47 33.11 -7.00
C ALA A 206 -34.99 33.46 -5.60
N ARG A 207 -34.12 33.26 -4.59
CA ARG A 207 -34.05 34.10 -3.39
C ARG A 207 -32.60 34.37 -3.03
N GLU A 208 -32.32 35.63 -2.80
CA GLU A 208 -31.03 36.22 -2.42
C GLU A 208 -30.55 35.75 -1.04
N TYR A 209 -29.24 35.56 -0.92
CA TYR A 209 -28.52 35.76 0.33
C TYR A 209 -27.18 36.45 0.03
N ALA A 210 -26.97 37.62 0.62
CA ALA A 210 -25.77 38.45 0.49
C ALA A 210 -24.57 37.87 1.27
N PRO A 211 -23.32 38.26 0.92
CA PRO A 211 -22.12 37.47 1.19
C PRO A 211 -21.52 37.72 2.58
N ARG A 212 -20.84 36.70 3.13
CA ARG A 212 -19.76 36.89 4.11
C ARG A 212 -18.45 36.45 3.49
N GLU A 213 -17.58 37.43 3.28
CA GLU A 213 -16.23 37.27 2.76
C GLU A 213 -15.35 36.50 3.75
N VAL A 214 -14.73 35.43 3.25
CA VAL A 214 -13.48 34.90 3.81
C VAL A 214 -12.52 34.76 2.64
N ALA A 215 -11.51 35.61 2.63
CA ALA A 215 -10.50 35.66 1.59
C ALA A 215 -9.59 34.43 1.67
N VAL A 216 -9.61 33.57 0.64
CA VAL A 216 -8.48 32.71 0.29
C VAL A 216 -8.34 32.77 -1.23
N GLN A 217 -7.23 33.36 -1.67
CA GLN A 217 -6.93 33.65 -3.05
C GLN A 217 -6.48 32.37 -3.81
N ASN A 218 -6.99 32.23 -5.03
CA ASN A 218 -6.38 31.56 -6.19
C ASN A 218 -6.27 30.02 -6.19
N ALA A 219 -7.40 29.31 -6.25
CA ALA A 219 -7.46 27.90 -6.70
C ALA A 219 -7.71 27.75 -8.22
N ASP A 220 -7.99 28.84 -8.93
CA ASP A 220 -8.42 28.78 -10.34
C ASP A 220 -7.28 28.64 -11.36
N ASN A 221 -6.03 28.69 -10.92
CA ASN A 221 -4.90 28.88 -11.82
C ASN A 221 -3.99 27.65 -12.02
N LEU A 222 -4.35 26.46 -11.50
CA LEU A 222 -3.55 25.25 -11.74
C LEU A 222 -3.85 24.63 -13.11
N LEU A 223 -2.79 24.21 -13.79
CA LEU A 223 -2.83 23.46 -15.05
C LEU A 223 -3.82 22.28 -14.98
N THR A 224 -4.72 22.20 -15.94
CA THR A 224 -5.62 21.04 -16.03
C THR A 224 -4.90 19.83 -16.63
N ASP A 225 -5.25 18.61 -16.18
CA ASP A 225 -4.74 17.36 -16.75
C ASP A 225 -4.99 17.22 -18.28
N ALA A 226 -6.00 17.92 -18.78
CA ALA A 226 -6.29 18.00 -20.22
C ALA A 226 -5.23 18.84 -20.96
N GLN A 227 -4.85 20.00 -20.40
CA GLN A 227 -3.83 20.87 -20.97
C GLN A 227 -2.42 20.24 -20.87
N HIS A 228 -2.10 19.61 -19.74
CA HIS A 228 -0.84 18.90 -19.57
C HIS A 228 -0.66 17.79 -20.62
N ARG A 229 -1.72 16.99 -20.85
CA ARG A 229 -1.71 15.94 -21.90
C ARG A 229 -1.62 16.53 -23.31
N ALA A 230 -2.30 17.64 -23.58
CA ALA A 230 -2.24 18.29 -24.89
C ALA A 230 -0.84 18.81 -25.22
N ILE A 231 -0.16 19.44 -24.26
CA ILE A 231 1.21 19.93 -24.42
C ILE A 231 2.16 18.77 -24.73
N LEU A 232 2.15 17.70 -23.93
CA LEU A 232 3.04 16.54 -24.14
C LEU A 232 2.78 15.81 -25.47
N ALA A 233 1.51 15.76 -25.91
CA ALA A 233 1.13 15.14 -27.17
C ALA A 233 1.64 15.92 -28.38
N ILE A 234 1.53 17.26 -28.35
CA ILE A 234 1.97 18.11 -29.46
C ILE A 234 3.50 18.25 -29.44
N ALA A 235 4.10 18.42 -28.27
CA ALA A 235 5.56 18.48 -28.11
C ALA A 235 6.26 17.19 -28.59
N GLY A 236 5.65 16.02 -28.35
CA GLY A 236 6.16 14.75 -28.89
C GLY A 236 6.18 14.68 -30.41
N ARG A 237 5.33 15.46 -31.11
CA ARG A 237 5.32 15.59 -32.57
C ARG A 237 6.34 16.62 -33.07
N VAL A 238 6.60 17.67 -32.29
CA VAL A 238 7.54 18.76 -32.65
C VAL A 238 8.99 18.36 -32.39
N PHE A 239 9.30 17.83 -31.19
CA PHE A 239 10.67 17.61 -30.72
C PHE A 239 11.09 16.13 -30.70
N GLY A 240 10.16 15.21 -31.00
CA GLY A 240 10.41 13.78 -30.94
C GLY A 240 10.39 13.21 -29.51
N ARG A 241 10.28 11.88 -29.41
CA ARG A 241 9.95 11.18 -28.16
C ARG A 241 11.03 11.24 -27.06
N HIS A 242 12.28 11.54 -27.43
CA HIS A 242 13.45 11.41 -26.56
C HIS A 242 13.95 12.73 -25.96
N SER A 243 13.50 13.89 -26.44
CA SER A 243 13.99 15.22 -25.99
C SER A 243 12.87 16.18 -25.56
N ARG A 244 11.61 15.72 -25.58
CA ARG A 244 10.42 16.56 -25.40
C ARG A 244 10.36 17.30 -24.06
N GLU A 245 10.88 16.74 -22.96
CA GLU A 245 10.79 17.35 -21.63
C GLU A 245 11.84 18.45 -21.45
N GLU A 246 13.10 18.17 -21.79
CA GLU A 246 14.20 19.17 -21.73
C GLU A 246 13.98 20.34 -22.70
N ASP A 247 13.46 20.08 -23.90
CA ASP A 247 13.20 21.12 -24.90
C ASP A 247 11.94 21.95 -24.57
N LEU A 248 10.94 21.34 -23.91
CA LEU A 248 9.78 22.08 -23.37
C LEU A 248 10.17 23.00 -22.22
N ASP A 249 11.00 22.52 -21.29
CA ASP A 249 11.47 23.33 -20.16
C ASP A 249 12.30 24.53 -20.63
N ARG A 250 13.11 24.36 -21.69
CA ARG A 250 13.86 25.47 -22.34
C ARG A 250 12.94 26.47 -23.03
N MET A 251 11.81 26.04 -23.58
CA MET A 251 10.85 26.90 -24.28
C MET A 251 10.00 27.70 -23.28
N VAL A 252 9.67 27.10 -22.15
CA VAL A 252 8.70 27.65 -21.18
C VAL A 252 9.40 28.35 -20.00
N ASN A 253 10.72 28.15 -19.83
CA ASN A 253 11.58 28.75 -18.81
C ASN A 253 11.06 28.57 -17.36
N LYS A 254 10.22 27.55 -17.16
CA LYS A 254 9.67 27.06 -15.89
C LYS A 254 9.15 25.63 -16.12
N PRO A 255 9.11 24.78 -15.09
CA PRO A 255 8.65 23.41 -15.25
C PRO A 255 7.15 23.34 -15.52
N LEU A 256 6.74 22.34 -16.29
CA LEU A 256 5.40 22.24 -16.88
C LEU A 256 4.27 22.14 -15.84
N ASP A 257 4.59 21.62 -14.65
CA ASP A 257 3.69 21.49 -13.50
C ASP A 257 3.33 22.83 -12.83
N GLN A 258 4.10 23.89 -13.12
CA GLN A 258 3.93 25.23 -12.55
C GLN A 258 3.28 26.22 -13.53
N LEU A 259 2.73 25.72 -14.64
CA LEU A 259 2.03 26.56 -15.62
C LEU A 259 0.61 26.89 -15.19
N SER A 260 0.21 28.14 -15.42
CA SER A 260 -1.19 28.52 -15.34
C SER A 260 -1.99 28.04 -16.56
N LYS A 261 -3.32 27.97 -16.45
CA LYS A 261 -4.20 27.59 -17.57
C LYS A 261 -4.03 28.49 -18.79
N GLY A 262 -3.80 29.79 -18.59
CA GLY A 262 -3.59 30.75 -19.68
C GLY A 262 -2.24 30.54 -20.38
N GLU A 263 -1.18 30.32 -19.60
CA GLU A 263 0.16 30.05 -20.12
C GLU A 263 0.21 28.71 -20.86
N ALA A 264 -0.49 27.69 -20.36
CA ALA A 264 -0.60 26.39 -20.99
C ALA A 264 -1.27 26.45 -22.37
N SER A 265 -2.33 27.24 -22.50
CA SER A 265 -2.98 27.49 -23.80
C SER A 265 -2.01 28.20 -24.77
N GLY A 266 -1.26 29.21 -24.30
CA GLY A 266 -0.24 29.86 -25.11
C GLY A 266 0.87 28.93 -25.59
N VAL A 267 1.31 27.99 -24.74
CA VAL A 267 2.29 26.95 -25.10
C VAL A 267 1.72 25.99 -26.17
N ILE A 268 0.46 25.59 -26.04
CA ILE A 268 -0.22 24.74 -27.03
C ILE A 268 -0.26 25.42 -28.40
N ASP A 269 -0.60 26.71 -28.44
CA ASP A 269 -0.72 27.45 -29.69
C ASP A 269 0.65 27.66 -30.37
N GLN A 270 1.71 27.89 -29.60
CA GLN A 270 3.07 27.95 -30.13
C GLN A 270 3.53 26.61 -30.71
N LEU A 271 3.24 25.50 -30.02
CA LEU A 271 3.58 24.16 -30.52
C LEU A 271 2.82 23.80 -31.80
N ARG A 272 1.56 24.21 -31.92
CA ARG A 272 0.76 24.04 -33.15
C ARG A 272 1.29 24.89 -34.30
N ALA A 273 1.70 26.12 -34.02
CA ALA A 273 2.33 27.00 -35.01
C ALA A 273 3.64 26.40 -35.55
N MET A 274 4.43 25.73 -34.70
CA MET A 274 5.65 25.02 -35.13
C MET A 274 5.37 23.80 -36.04
N LEU A 275 4.17 23.21 -35.96
CA LEU A 275 3.71 22.12 -36.84
C LEU A 275 3.05 22.62 -38.14
N GLY A 276 2.86 23.93 -38.30
CA GLY A 276 2.17 24.49 -39.46
C GLY A 276 0.66 24.19 -39.50
N GLU A 277 0.06 23.81 -38.37
CA GLU A 277 -1.38 23.57 -38.25
C GLU A 277 -2.09 24.92 -38.00
N GLU A 278 -2.72 25.51 -39.02
CA GLU A 278 -3.53 26.73 -38.84
C GLU A 278 -4.77 26.43 -37.99
N ALA A 279 -4.95 27.21 -36.92
CA ALA A 279 -6.03 27.05 -35.95
C ALA A 279 -7.40 27.38 -36.55
N GLN A 280 -8.25 26.37 -36.76
CA GLN A 280 -9.68 26.59 -36.94
C GLN A 280 -10.37 26.72 -35.57
N GLY A 281 -10.77 27.95 -35.25
CA GLY A 281 -11.97 28.22 -34.46
C GLY A 281 -11.74 28.70 -33.02
N ALA A 282 -11.47 29.99 -32.85
CA ALA A 282 -11.87 30.74 -31.65
C ALA A 282 -12.41 32.11 -32.08
N LYS A 283 -13.73 32.31 -31.97
CA LYS A 283 -14.35 33.64 -32.00
C LYS A 283 -14.40 34.19 -30.57
N GLY A 284 -13.75 35.34 -30.38
CA GLY A 284 -14.17 36.39 -29.46
C GLY A 284 -13.60 36.36 -28.05
N GLY A 285 -12.76 37.34 -27.73
CA GLY A 285 -12.37 37.69 -26.36
C GLY A 285 -11.06 38.44 -26.32
N ASP A 286 -11.12 39.75 -26.49
CA ASP A 286 -10.00 40.70 -26.51
C ASP A 286 -9.08 40.61 -25.29
N GLY A 287 -7.77 40.70 -25.53
CA GLY A 287 -6.72 40.69 -24.51
C GLY A 287 -5.35 40.80 -25.16
N GLU A 288 -5.03 42.00 -25.63
CA GLU A 288 -3.71 42.37 -26.16
C GLU A 288 -2.63 42.16 -25.09
N VAL A 289 -1.67 41.26 -25.34
CA VAL A 289 -0.38 41.26 -24.62
C VAL A 289 0.74 40.97 -25.63
N ALA A 290 1.48 42.02 -25.98
CA ALA A 290 2.68 41.95 -26.80
C ALA A 290 3.83 41.32 -26.01
N PHE A 291 4.49 40.29 -26.56
CA PHE A 291 5.80 39.87 -26.08
C PHE A 291 6.78 39.53 -27.21
N THR A 292 8.03 39.85 -26.91
CA THR A 292 9.16 40.20 -27.77
C THR A 292 9.82 39.01 -28.45
N ARG A 293 10.10 39.14 -29.74
CA ARG A 293 10.81 38.16 -30.58
C ARG A 293 12.31 38.15 -30.22
N ALA A 294 12.77 37.16 -29.46
CA ALA A 294 14.19 36.88 -29.30
C ALA A 294 14.70 36.08 -30.51
N THR A 295 15.75 36.61 -31.14
CA THR A 295 16.40 36.11 -32.34
C THR A 295 17.19 34.82 -32.07
N ARG A 296 16.99 33.81 -32.93
CA ARG A 296 17.81 32.59 -32.97
C ARG A 296 19.08 32.90 -33.76
N ASN A 297 20.21 33.02 -33.06
CA ASN A 297 21.54 32.95 -33.66
C ASN A 297 22.08 31.53 -33.46
N GLY A 298 22.51 30.90 -34.56
CA GLY A 298 23.05 29.54 -34.54
C GLY A 298 23.59 29.16 -35.91
N ALA A 299 24.73 29.74 -36.27
CA ALA A 299 25.52 29.35 -37.42
C ALA A 299 26.10 27.94 -37.22
N ALA A 300 26.01 27.09 -38.25
CA ALA A 300 26.98 26.04 -38.50
C ALA A 300 26.85 25.52 -39.95
N ARG A 301 27.81 25.97 -40.77
CA ARG A 301 28.40 25.37 -41.99
C ARG A 301 27.51 25.16 -43.23
#